data_AF-A0A7T1MF58-F1
#
_entry.id   AF-A0A7T1MF58-F1
#
_cell.length_a   1.000
_cell.length_b   1.000
_cell.length_c   1.000
_cell.angle_alpha   90.00
_cell.angle_beta   90.00
_cell.angle_gamma   90.00
#
_symmetry.space_group_name_H-M   'P 1'
#
loop_
_entity.id
_entity.type
_entity.pdbx_description
1 polymer ?
#
loop_
_entity_poly.entity_id
_entity_poly.type
_entity_poly.pdbx_seq_one_letter_code
_entity_poly.pdbx_strand_id
1 'polypeptide(L)'
;MSPALEPIPATYASLQRNLRLNNLHALVASHCLAVGAEPGSLRFTADRGPMNRVVTGSSLATAKNTLEATVEVPVTTVDHLLTSTPAPLLWKVDV
;
A
#
# COMPACT_ATOMS: atom_id res chain seq x y z
N MET A 1 -7.00 -14.49 -8.89
CA MET A 1 -5.66 -14.15 -8.36
C MET A 1 -5.83 -13.54 -6.99
N SER A 2 -4.97 -13.86 -6.04
CA SER A 2 -5.03 -13.29 -4.69
C SER A 2 -4.47 -11.86 -4.69
N PRO A 3 -5.14 -10.87 -4.08
CA PRO A 3 -4.63 -9.50 -4.05
C PRO A 3 -3.49 -9.36 -3.02
N ALA A 4 -2.46 -8.60 -3.38
CA ALA A 4 -1.41 -8.14 -2.47
C ALA A 4 -1.24 -6.62 -2.62
N LEU A 5 -1.23 -5.90 -1.51
CA LEU A 5 -1.22 -4.44 -1.51
C LEU A 5 0.00 -3.90 -0.78
N GLU A 6 0.64 -2.89 -1.35
CA GLU A 6 1.71 -2.12 -0.71
C GLU A 6 1.66 -0.70 -1.25
N PRO A 7 1.30 0.31 -0.44
CA PRO A 7 1.09 1.66 -0.93
C PRO A 7 2.39 2.42 -1.26
N ILE A 8 3.53 2.07 -0.67
CA ILE A 8 4.77 2.81 -0.87
C ILE A 8 5.48 2.31 -2.13
N PRO A 9 5.72 3.16 -3.15
CA PRO A 9 6.26 2.70 -4.45
C PRO A 9 7.58 1.93 -4.35
N ALA A 10 8.49 2.36 -3.48
CA ALA A 10 9.77 1.67 -3.26
C ALA A 10 9.58 0.27 -2.65
N THR A 11 8.69 0.14 -1.67
CA THR A 11 8.36 -1.15 -1.05
C THR A 11 7.56 -2.02 -2.04
N TYR A 12 6.67 -1.43 -2.83
CA TYR A 12 5.92 -2.11 -3.88
C TYR A 12 6.83 -2.71 -4.95
N ALA A 13 7.89 -1.99 -5.35
CA ALA A 13 8.90 -2.54 -6.26
C ALA A 13 9.59 -3.78 -5.67
N SER A 14 9.82 -3.81 -4.35
CA SER A 14 10.35 -4.97 -3.64
C SER A 14 9.35 -6.13 -3.62
N LEU A 15 8.06 -5.87 -3.39
CA LEU A 15 6.99 -6.86 -3.53
C LEU A 15 6.98 -7.48 -4.94
N GLN A 16 6.98 -6.65 -5.99
CA GLN A 16 6.99 -7.13 -7.37
C GLN A 16 8.24 -7.97 -7.68
N ARG A 17 9.41 -7.56 -7.17
CA ARG A 17 10.63 -8.37 -7.28
C ARG A 17 10.46 -9.73 -6.62
N ASN A 18 9.91 -9.78 -5.41
CA ASN A 18 9.68 -11.05 -4.69
C ASN A 18 8.70 -11.96 -5.43
N LEU A 19 7.62 -11.40 -5.99
CA LEU A 19 6.68 -12.17 -6.82
C LEU A 19 7.35 -12.75 -8.06
N ARG A 20 8.20 -11.98 -8.75
CA ARG A 20 8.96 -12.46 -9.92
C ARG A 20 9.94 -13.56 -9.55
N LEU A 21 10.74 -13.37 -8.49
CA LEU A 21 11.74 -14.34 -8.04
C LEU A 21 11.13 -15.71 -7.69
N ASN A 22 9.87 -15.73 -7.26
CA ASN A 22 9.15 -16.95 -6.88
C ASN A 22 8.13 -17.42 -7.94
N ASN A 23 8.13 -16.84 -9.14
CA ASN A 23 7.17 -17.16 -10.21
C ASN A 23 5.69 -17.04 -9.81
N LEU A 24 5.36 -16.14 -8.88
CA LEU A 24 4.00 -15.96 -8.33
C LEU A 24 3.14 -14.95 -9.10
N HIS A 25 3.68 -14.34 -10.16
CA HIS A 25 3.00 -13.28 -10.92
C HIS A 25 1.66 -13.70 -11.55
N ALA A 26 1.48 -14.99 -11.86
CA ALA A 26 0.22 -15.52 -12.40
C ALA A 26 -0.82 -15.84 -11.30
N LEU A 27 -0.41 -15.86 -10.03
CA LEU A 27 -1.26 -16.21 -8.89
C LEU A 27 -1.66 -14.98 -8.06
N VAL A 28 -0.83 -13.94 -8.07
CA VAL A 28 -0.98 -12.75 -7.23
C VAL A 28 -1.22 -11.52 -8.10
N ALA A 29 -2.29 -10.78 -7.79
CA ALA A 29 -2.53 -9.44 -8.31
C ALA A 29 -1.95 -8.42 -7.33
N SER A 30 -0.81 -7.80 -7.67
CA SER A 30 -0.17 -6.80 -6.81
C SER A 30 -0.68 -5.38 -7.13
N HIS A 31 -0.97 -4.59 -6.11
CA HIS A 31 -1.47 -3.21 -6.26
C HIS A 31 -0.64 -2.20 -5.45
N CYS A 32 -0.23 -1.10 -6.10
CA CYS A 32 0.46 0.02 -5.46
C CYS A 32 -0.55 1.05 -4.94
N LEU A 33 -1.36 0.66 -3.95
CA LEU A 33 -2.42 1.48 -3.37
C LEU A 33 -2.66 1.10 -1.91
N ALA A 34 -3.27 1.99 -1.15
CA ALA A 34 -3.75 1.73 0.20
C ALA A 34 -5.22 1.30 0.20
N VAL A 35 -5.65 0.65 1.28
CA VAL A 35 -7.05 0.34 1.53
C VAL A 35 -7.56 1.10 2.74
N GLY A 36 -8.77 1.64 2.63
CA GLY A 36 -9.42 2.42 3.67
C GLY A 36 -10.93 2.27 3.65
N ALA A 37 -11.60 3.00 4.54
CA ALA A 37 -13.06 2.99 4.62
C ALA A 37 -13.73 3.66 3.41
N GLU A 38 -13.04 4.61 2.76
CA GLU A 38 -13.53 5.38 1.63
C GLU A 38 -12.45 5.54 0.55
N PRO A 39 -12.83 5.64 -0.74
CA PRO A 39 -11.89 5.98 -1.81
C PRO A 39 -11.31 7.39 -1.63
N GLY A 40 -10.07 7.60 -2.07
CA GLY A 40 -9.43 8.91 -2.00
C GLY A 40 -7.93 8.85 -2.22
N SER A 41 -7.21 9.80 -1.62
CA SER A 41 -5.75 9.78 -1.54
C SER A 41 -5.28 10.03 -0.12
N LEU A 42 -4.17 9.41 0.25
CA LEU A 42 -3.50 9.62 1.52
C LEU A 42 -2.03 9.94 1.29
N ARG A 43 -1.46 10.74 2.18
CA ARG A 43 -0.03 11.02 2.17
C ARG A 43 0.66 10.11 3.16
N PHE A 44 1.70 9.40 2.72
CA PHE A 44 2.55 8.56 3.55
C PHE A 44 3.95 9.13 3.64
N THR A 45 4.68 8.82 4.72
CA THR A 45 6.15 8.93 4.69
C THR A 45 6.73 7.88 3.74
N ALA A 46 7.80 8.20 3.01
CA ALA A 46 8.34 7.32 1.97
C ALA A 46 9.63 6.56 2.38
N ASP A 47 10.38 7.03 3.38
CA ASP A 47 11.76 6.57 3.62
C ASP A 47 11.99 5.95 5.02
N ARG A 48 10.94 5.41 5.64
CA ARG A 48 11.01 4.76 6.96
C ARG A 48 10.92 3.23 6.90
N GLY A 49 10.96 2.65 5.70
CA GLY A 49 10.83 1.20 5.51
C GLY A 49 9.51 0.68 6.13
N PRO A 50 9.55 -0.37 6.98
CA PRO A 50 8.36 -0.91 7.65
C PRO A 50 7.64 0.11 8.56
N MET A 51 8.26 1.23 8.90
CA MET A 51 7.67 2.27 9.75
C MET A 51 7.00 3.40 8.97
N ASN A 52 6.86 3.24 7.65
CA ASN A 52 6.13 4.18 6.82
C ASN A 52 4.67 4.27 7.29
N ARG A 53 4.15 5.49 7.45
CA ARG A 53 2.82 5.72 8.03
C ARG A 53 2.10 6.88 7.36
N VAL A 54 0.79 6.92 7.54
CA VAL A 54 -0.05 8.05 7.12
C VAL A 54 0.40 9.32 7.84
N VAL A 55 0.56 10.39 7.06
CA VAL A 55 0.84 11.74 7.55
C VAL A 55 -0.49 12.43 7.82
N THR A 56 -0.74 12.70 9.10
CA THR A 56 -1.91 13.42 9.63
C THR A 56 -1.54 14.87 9.96
N GLY A 57 -2.52 15.74 10.26
CA GLY A 57 -2.29 17.18 10.41
C GLY A 57 -1.14 17.59 11.33
N SER A 58 -0.93 16.90 12.45
CA SER A 58 0.19 17.16 13.37
C SER A 58 1.54 16.67 12.82
N SER A 59 1.56 15.54 12.11
CA SER A 59 2.77 15.00 11.50
C SER A 59 3.14 15.65 10.18
N LEU A 60 2.19 16.32 9.50
CA LEU A 60 2.46 17.11 8.30
C LEU A 60 3.28 18.37 8.62
N ALA A 61 2.99 19.03 9.74
CA ALA A 61 3.78 20.16 10.22
C ALA A 61 5.22 19.73 10.55
N THR A 62 5.38 18.58 11.20
CA THR A 62 6.69 17.98 11.48
C THR A 62 7.41 17.59 10.21
N ALA A 63 6.77 16.88 9.27
CA ALA A 63 7.38 16.45 8.02
C ALA A 63 7.86 17.63 7.16
N LYS A 64 7.10 18.74 7.14
CA LYS A 64 7.53 19.99 6.50
C LYS A 64 8.76 20.61 7.14
N ASN A 65 8.93 20.45 8.46
CA ASN A 65 10.04 21.00 9.22
C ASN A 65 11.27 20.05 9.25
N THR A 66 11.07 18.75 9.02
CA THR A 66 12.12 17.71 9.08
C THR A 66 12.61 17.22 7.71
N LEU A 67 12.14 17.82 6.60
CA LEU A 67 12.43 17.36 5.23
C LEU A 67 12.09 15.88 5.01
N GLU A 68 11.12 15.34 5.74
CA GLU A 68 10.70 13.94 5.55
C GLU A 68 10.08 13.76 4.16
N ALA A 69 10.61 12.81 3.39
CA ALA A 69 10.03 12.44 2.11
C ALA A 69 8.62 11.89 2.33
N THR A 70 7.68 12.44 1.57
CA THR A 70 6.29 11.98 1.58
C THR A 70 5.83 11.65 0.17
N VAL A 71 4.92 10.68 0.07
CA VAL A 71 4.32 10.24 -1.19
C VAL A 71 2.81 10.23 -1.03
N GLU A 72 2.12 10.73 -2.05
CA GLU A 72 0.67 10.63 -2.14
C GLU A 72 0.30 9.31 -2.82
N VAL A 73 -0.57 8.53 -2.18
CA VAL A 73 -0.97 7.21 -2.64
C VAL A 73 -2.49 7.15 -2.79
N PRO A 74 -3.00 6.47 -3.82
CA PRO A 74 -4.44 6.25 -3.97
C PRO A 74 -4.95 5.30 -2.89
N VAL A 75 -6.21 5.50 -2.50
CA VAL A 75 -6.96 4.65 -1.56
C VAL A 75 -8.21 4.11 -2.24
N THR A 76 -8.48 2.82 -2.04
CA THR A 76 -9.75 2.15 -2.40
C THR A 76 -10.35 1.46 -1.18
N THR A 77 -11.59 1.01 -1.26
CA THR A 77 -12.16 0.08 -0.28
C THR A 77 -11.81 -1.36 -0.63
N VAL A 78 -11.83 -2.24 0.36
CA VAL A 78 -11.61 -3.68 0.13
C VAL A 78 -12.76 -4.30 -0.65
N ASP A 79 -14.00 -3.88 -0.40
CA ASP A 79 -15.16 -4.34 -1.16
C ASP A 79 -15.00 -4.07 -2.66
N HIS A 80 -14.51 -2.87 -3.00
CA HIS A 80 -14.24 -2.49 -4.39
C HIS A 80 -13.04 -3.24 -4.97
N LEU A 81 -12.00 -3.52 -4.18
CA LEU A 81 -10.87 -4.33 -4.64
C LEU A 81 -11.31 -5.77 -4.96
N LEU A 82 -12.14 -6.34 -4.10
CA LEU A 82 -12.55 -7.75 -4.19
C LEU A 82 -13.65 -8.01 -5.21
N THR A 83 -14.28 -6.98 -5.80
CA THR A 83 -15.39 -7.14 -6.74
C THR A 83 -15.00 -7.93 -8.00
N SER A 84 -13.70 -7.93 -8.34
CA SER A 84 -13.15 -8.62 -9.51
C SER A 84 -12.40 -9.91 -9.16
N THR A 85 -12.47 -10.36 -7.91
CA THR A 85 -11.76 -11.55 -7.42
C THR A 85 -12.68 -12.49 -6.65
N PRO A 86 -12.48 -13.81 -6.74
CA PRO A 86 -13.12 -14.75 -5.82
C PRO A 86 -12.83 -14.37 -4.36
N ALA A 87 -13.78 -14.59 -3.46
CA ALA A 87 -13.61 -14.29 -2.05
C ALA A 87 -12.36 -15.01 -1.49
N PRO A 88 -11.40 -14.28 -0.88
CA PRO A 88 -10.19 -14.89 -0.36
C PRO A 88 -10.51 -15.78 0.84
N LEU A 89 -9.84 -16.92 0.94
CA LEU A 89 -9.95 -17.82 2.10
C LEU A 89 -9.41 -17.16 3.39
N LEU A 90 -8.40 -16.32 3.26
CA LEU A 90 -7.69 -15.69 4.37
C LEU A 90 -7.27 -14.27 3.98
N TRP A 91 -7.32 -13.37 4.94
CA TRP A 91 -6.76 -12.03 4.81
C TRP A 91 -5.78 -11.76 5.95
N LYS A 92 -4.53 -11.46 5.59
CA LYS A 92 -3.51 -10.92 6.51
C LYS A 92 -3.48 -9.40 6.39
N VAL A 93 -3.66 -8.71 7.52
CA VAL A 93 -3.53 -7.24 7.65
C VAL A 93 -2.47 -6.95 8.70
N ASP A 94 -1.54 -6.06 8.36
CA ASP A 94 -0.43 -5.62 9.21
C ASP A 94 -0.05 -4.23 8.72
N VAL A 95 -0.47 -3.22 9.48
CA VAL A 95 -0.48 -1.80 9.11
C VAL A 95 0.24 -0.95 10.13
#